data_AF-A0A7L8SNX3-F1
#
_entry.id   AF-A0A7L8SNX3-F1
#
_cell.length_a   1.000
_cell.length_b   1.000
_cell.length_c   1.000
_cell.angle_alpha   90.00
_cell.angle_beta   90.00
_cell.angle_gamma   90.00
#
_symmetry.space_group_name_H-M   'P 1'
#
loop_
_entity.id
_entity.type
_entity.pdbx_description
1 polymer ?
#
loop_
_entity_poly.entity_id
_entity_poly.type
_entity_poly.pdbx_seq_one_letter_code
_entity_poly.pdbx_strand_id
1 'polypeptide(L)' 'MSLRDIRERYGVSFERGSRVICGGRLGTVAGASNSHIRIKFDGRQISSPCDPLEVQPCHEGLTDLAAPQATTVQDWHAAA' A
#
# COMPACT_ATOMS: atom_id res chain seq x y z
N MET A 1 16.34 8.15 -1.08
CA MET A 1 14.95 7.84 -1.47
C MET A 1 14.29 7.06 -0.37
N SER A 2 13.24 7.64 0.20
CA SER A 2 12.42 7.08 1.28
C SER A 2 11.11 6.50 0.73
N LEU A 3 10.34 5.79 1.56
CA LEU A 3 8.98 5.36 1.21
C LEU A 3 8.05 6.56 0.95
N ARG A 4 8.30 7.68 1.63
CA ARG A 4 7.57 8.94 1.40
C ARG A 4 7.85 9.48 0.00
N ASP A 5 9.11 9.47 -0.42
CA ASP A 5 9.49 9.96 -1.75
C ASP A 5 8.87 9.09 -2.87
N ILE A 6 8.76 7.76 -2.64
CA ILE A 6 8.04 6.85 -3.54
C ILE A 6 6.56 7.24 -3.64
N ARG A 7 5.91 7.54 -2.50
CA ARG A 7 4.52 8.02 -2.49
C ARG A 7 4.35 9.32 -3.27
N GLU A 8 5.24 10.28 -3.07
CA GLU A 8 5.19 11.57 -3.76
C GLU A 8 5.38 11.42 -5.28
N ARG A 9 6.20 10.44 -5.71
CA ARG A 9 6.51 10.23 -7.14
C ARG A 9 5.50 9.34 -7.87
N TYR A 10 5.05 8.27 -7.23
CA TYR A 10 4.26 7.20 -7.88
C TYR A 10 2.81 7.16 -7.41
N GLY A 11 2.43 7.96 -6.40
CA GLY A 11 1.08 7.97 -5.83
C GLY A 11 0.72 6.75 -4.99
N VAL A 12 1.66 5.81 -4.80
CA VAL A 12 1.46 4.58 -4.01
C VAL A 12 2.11 4.69 -2.64
N SER A 13 1.40 4.25 -1.60
CA SER A 13 1.90 4.31 -0.22
C SER A 13 2.18 2.92 0.31
N PHE A 14 3.35 2.75 0.92
CA PHE A 14 3.77 1.51 1.56
C PHE A 14 4.35 1.80 2.94
N GLU A 15 4.12 0.91 3.89
CA GLU A 15 4.77 0.98 5.20
C GLU A 15 5.76 -0.17 5.35
N ARG A 16 6.87 0.11 6.04
CA ARG A 16 7.86 -0.91 6.33
C ARG A 16 7.24 -1.97 7.25
N GLY A 17 7.40 -3.24 6.91
CA GLY A 17 6.75 -4.34 7.63
C GLY A 17 5.39 -4.74 7.05
N SER A 18 4.79 -3.95 6.16
CA SER A 18 3.53 -4.32 5.51
C SER A 18 3.69 -5.52 4.58
N ARG A 19 2.63 -6.33 4.53
CA ARG A 19 2.52 -7.49 3.66
C ARG A 19 2.10 -7.08 2.26
N VAL A 20 2.80 -7.59 1.25
CA VAL A 20 2.60 -7.22 -0.16
C VAL A 20 2.77 -8.40 -1.11
N ILE A 21 2.22 -8.26 -2.31
CA ILE A 21 2.41 -9.16 -3.45
C ILE A 21 3.12 -8.37 -4.55
N CYS A 22 4.14 -8.98 -5.17
CA CYS A 22 4.81 -8.42 -6.35
C CYS A 22 5.08 -9.54 -7.35
N GLY A 23 4.53 -9.43 -8.57
CA GLY A 23 4.64 -10.49 -9.59
C GLY A 23 4.13 -11.85 -9.09
N GLY A 24 3.01 -11.87 -8.35
CA GLY A 24 2.44 -13.10 -7.76
C GLY A 24 3.21 -13.68 -6.57
N ARG A 25 4.28 -13.03 -6.11
CA ARG A 25 5.10 -13.49 -4.99
C ARG A 25 4.83 -12.67 -3.74
N LEU A 26 4.55 -13.35 -2.65
CA LEU A 26 4.34 -12.77 -1.33
C LEU A 26 5.66 -12.29 -0.70
N GLY A 27 5.66 -11.08 -0.14
CA GLY A 27 6.78 -10.53 0.62
C GLY A 27 6.39 -9.42 1.60
N THR A 28 7.38 -8.92 2.31
CA THR A 28 7.24 -7.80 3.24
C THR A 28 8.04 -6.59 2.75
N VAL A 29 7.47 -5.40 2.88
CA VAL A 29 8.18 -4.14 2.59
C VAL A 29 9.35 -3.97 3.56
N ALA A 30 10.57 -4.00 3.03
CA ALA A 30 11.80 -3.77 3.79
C ALA A 30 12.21 -2.29 3.80
N GLY A 31 11.76 -1.51 2.82
CA GLY A 31 12.07 -0.07 2.67
C GLY A 31 12.03 0.37 1.22
N ALA A 32 12.74 1.44 0.89
CA ALA A 32 12.93 1.94 -0.48
C ALA A 32 14.42 2.15 -0.78
N SER A 33 14.78 2.05 -2.05
CA SER A 33 16.11 2.40 -2.54
C SER A 33 16.00 2.93 -3.97
N ASN A 34 16.64 4.06 -4.27
CA ASN A 34 16.49 4.74 -5.57
C ASN A 34 15.00 4.91 -5.91
N SER A 35 14.58 4.48 -7.09
CA SER A 35 13.20 4.51 -7.56
C SER A 35 12.40 3.23 -7.27
N HIS A 36 12.90 2.34 -6.40
CA HIS A 36 12.31 1.01 -6.17
C HIS A 36 11.89 0.80 -4.71
N ILE A 37 10.84 0.02 -4.53
CA ILE A 37 10.50 -0.58 -3.24
C ILE A 37 11.36 -1.82 -3.01
N ARG A 38 11.88 -1.98 -1.80
CA ARG A 38 12.62 -3.17 -1.38
C ARG A 38 11.66 -4.15 -0.72
N ILE A 39 11.50 -5.33 -1.31
CA ILE A 39 10.64 -6.38 -0.76
C ILE A 39 11.51 -7.55 -0.31
N LYS A 40 11.35 -7.96 0.95
CA LYS A 40 11.87 -9.24 1.43
C LYS A 40 10.81 -10.30 1.13
N PHE A 41 10.99 -11.03 0.04
CA PHE A 41 10.11 -12.15 -0.31
C PHE A 41 10.27 -13.29 0.69
N ASP A 42 9.20 -14.06 0.88
CA ASP A 42 9.24 -15.21 1.80
C ASP A 42 10.29 -16.23 1.38
N GLY A 43 10.93 -16.84 2.37
CA GLY A 43 12.03 -17.78 2.17
C GLY A 43 13.33 -17.14 1.66
N ARG A 44 13.38 -15.81 1.42
CA ARG A 44 14.60 -15.10 1.03
C ARG A 44 15.25 -14.44 2.23
N GLN A 45 16.58 -14.51 2.30
CA GLN A 45 17.36 -13.80 3.33
C GLN A 45 17.50 -12.30 3.03
N ILE A 46 17.62 -11.95 1.75
CA ILE A 46 17.80 -10.57 1.29
C ILE A 46 16.54 -10.02 0.64
N SER A 47 16.41 -8.69 0.64
CA SER A 47 15.37 -8.00 -0.13
C SER A 47 15.75 -7.88 -1.61
N SER A 48 14.73 -7.76 -2.46
CA SER A 48 14.86 -7.48 -3.89
C SER A 48 14.24 -6.11 -4.20
N PRO A 49 14.77 -5.37 -5.18
CA PRO A 49 14.12 -4.16 -5.68
C PRO A 49 12.93 -4.54 -6.58
N CYS A 50 11.83 -3.83 -6.42
CA CYS A 50 10.59 -4.00 -7.16
C CYS A 50 10.09 -2.63 -7.66
N ASP A 51 9.48 -2.61 -8.84
CA ASP A 51 8.79 -1.43 -9.36
C ASP A 51 7.62 -1.10 -8.43
N PRO A 52 7.51 0.13 -7.88
CA PRO A 52 6.43 0.52 -6.99
C PRO A 52 5.02 0.27 -7.55
N LEU A 53 4.84 0.31 -8.88
CA LEU A 53 3.54 0.13 -9.54
C LEU A 53 3.13 -1.36 -9.67
N GLU A 54 4.10 -2.26 -9.56
CA GLU A 54 3.89 -3.72 -9.61
C GLU A 54 3.69 -4.34 -8.21
N VAL A 55 3.66 -3.52 -7.16
CA VAL A 55 3.52 -3.95 -5.77
C VAL A 55 2.12 -3.67 -5.28
N GLN A 56 1.44 -4.71 -4.81
CA GLN A 56 0.07 -4.64 -4.32
C GLN A 56 0.05 -4.95 -2.82
N PRO A 57 -0.74 -4.22 -2.00
CA PRO A 57 -1.01 -4.60 -0.63
C PRO A 57 -1.59 -6.02 -0.56
N CYS A 58 -1.07 -6.85 0.33
CA CYS A 58 -1.66 -8.15 0.61
C CYS A 58 -2.77 -7.93 1.64
N HIS A 59 -4.02 -7.90 1.20
CA HIS A 59 -5.16 -7.89 2.12
C HIS A 59 -5.31 -9.28 2.74
N GLU A 60 -4.69 -9.50 3.90
CA GLU A 60 -5.04 -10.65 4.74
C GLU A 60 -6.42 -10.39 5.33
N GLY A 61 -7.45 -10.96 4.70
CA GLY A 61 -8.77 -11.21 5.28
C GLY A 61 -9.42 -10.04 6.01
N LEU A 62 -10.08 -9.15 5.26
CA LEU A 62 -11.28 -8.51 5.80
C LEU A 62 -12.41 -9.54 5.78
N THR A 63 -12.43 -10.45 6.76
CA THR A 63 -13.71 -10.86 7.34
C THR A 63 -14.13 -9.76 8.29
N ASP A 64 -14.57 -8.64 7.73
CA ASP A 64 -15.42 -7.72 8.47
C ASP A 64 -16.42 -7.09 7.50
N LEU A 65 -17.69 -7.38 7.70
CA LEU A 65 -18.76 -6.61 7.11
C LEU A 65 -18.72 -5.20 7.70
N ALA A 66 -17.94 -4.29 7.12
CA ALA A 66 -18.06 -2.86 7.38
C ALA A 66 -18.17 -2.14 6.02
N ALA A 67 -19.35 -2.25 5.41
CA ALA A 67 -20.37 -1.20 5.33
C ALA A 67 -20.14 -0.24 4.15
N PRO A 68 -21.15 -0.02 3.28
CA PRO A 68 -21.04 0.96 2.20
C PRO A 68 -20.82 2.34 2.81
N GLN A 69 -19.85 3.08 2.29
CA GLN A 69 -19.61 4.47 2.65
C GLN A 69 -20.89 5.27 2.38
N ALA A 70 -21.64 5.56 3.44
CA ALA A 70 -22.81 6.42 3.39
C ALA A 70 -22.35 7.81 2.97
N THR A 71 -22.54 8.12 1.69
CA THR A 71 -22.48 9.48 1.18
C THR A 71 -23.77 10.16 1.61
N THR A 72 -23.84 10.63 2.86
CA THR A 72 -24.88 11.57 3.25
C THR A 72 -24.35 12.97 2.98
N VAL A 73 -24.70 13.46 1.79
CA VAL A 73 -24.83 14.88 1.49
C VAL A 73 -25.64 15.54 2.60
N GLN A 74 -24.99 16.32 3.47
CA GLN A 74 -25.71 17.26 4.33
C GLN A 74 -25.99 18.50 3.50
N ASP A 75 -27.16 18.42 2.87
CA ASP A 75 -27.87 19.47 2.17
C ASP A 75 -28.02 20.71 3.06
N TRP A 76 -27.65 21.86 2.49
CA TRP A 76 -27.84 23.19 3.04
C TRP A 76 -29.33 23.54 3.14
N HIS A 77 -29.87 23.75 4.33
CA HIS A 77 -30.98 24.68 4.61
C HIS A 77 -30.62 25.37 5.95
N ALA A 78 -30.33 26.67 6.07
CA ALA A 78 -30.99 27.90 5.65
C ALA A 78 -32.40 28.08 6.24
N ALA A 79 -32.62 29.29 6.80
CA ALA A 79 -33.86 29.89 7.30
C ALA A 79 -34.30 29.45 8.71
N ALA A 80 -34.74 30.33 9.61
CA ALA A 80 -34.83 31.80 9.66
C ALA A 80 -35.04 32.20 11.14
#